data_AF-A0A415ZLR0-F1
#
_entry.id   AF-A0A415ZLR0-F1
#
_cell.length_a   1.000
_cell.length_b   1.000
_cell.length_c   1.000
_cell.angle_alpha   90.00
_cell.angle_beta   90.00
_cell.angle_gamma   90.00
#
_symmetry.space_group_name_H-M   'P 1'
#
loop_
_entity.id
_entity.type
_entity.pdbx_description
1 polymer ?
#
loop_
_entity_poly.entity_id
_entity_poly.type
_entity_poly.pdbx_seq_one_letter_code
_entity_poly.pdbx_strand_id
1 'polypeptide(L)' 'MDNNESKSERFVRLAEPRVNRACKAISMIGHLAASSYEYTEKQVEAMFGAMQEELNTQKAKFTKVTDRKFRF' A
#
# COMPACT_ATOMS: atom_id res chain seq x y z
N MET A 1 -29.15 2.40 5.78
CA MET A 1 -27.68 2.43 5.93
C MET A 1 -27.33 3.82 6.41
N ASP A 2 -26.79 3.91 7.63
CA ASP A 2 -26.62 5.18 8.32
C ASP A 2 -25.67 6.10 7.55
N ASN A 3 -26.24 7.19 7.03
CA ASN A 3 -25.55 8.18 6.19
C ASN A 3 -24.69 9.17 7.01
N ASN A 4 -24.25 8.79 8.21
CA ASN A 4 -23.60 9.70 9.15
C ASN A 4 -22.30 9.14 9.76
N GLU A 5 -21.49 8.44 8.95
CA GLU A 5 -20.12 8.08 9.36
C GLU A 5 -19.23 9.34 9.42
N SER A 6 -18.41 9.46 10.45
CA SER A 6 -17.39 10.49 10.54
C SER A 6 -16.31 10.29 9.46
N LYS A 7 -15.55 11.35 9.15
CA LYS A 7 -14.42 11.26 8.22
C LYS A 7 -13.39 10.20 8.64
N SER A 8 -13.23 9.97 9.95
CA SER A 8 -12.33 8.96 10.51
C SER A 8 -12.87 7.55 10.29
N GLU A 9 -14.15 7.32 10.60
CA GLU A 9 -14.80 6.02 10.38
C GLU A 9 -14.83 5.65 8.90
N ARG A 10 -15.13 6.61 8.03
CA ARG A 10 -15.04 6.44 6.58
C ARG A 10 -13.64 6.07 6.13
N PHE A 11 -12.61 6.70 6.69
CA PHE A 11 -11.22 6.37 6.38
C PHE A 11 -10.90 4.93 6.77
N VAL A 12 -11.22 4.51 7.99
CA VAL A 12 -10.97 3.15 8.48
C VAL A 12 -11.72 2.12 7.63
N ARG A 13 -13.03 2.33 7.43
CA ARG A 13 -13.90 1.44 6.63
C ARG A 13 -13.38 1.23 5.20
N LEU A 14 -12.79 2.27 4.60
CA LEU A 14 -12.22 2.17 3.25
C LEU A 14 -10.78 1.64 3.27
N ALA A 15 -9.98 2.00 4.27
CA ALA A 15 -8.57 1.63 4.37
C ALA A 15 -8.41 0.13 4.66
N GLU A 16 -9.15 -0.40 5.61
CA GLU A 16 -9.04 -1.78 6.07
C GLU A 16 -9.17 -2.82 4.94
N PRO A 17 -10.24 -2.84 4.11
CA PRO A 17 -10.33 -3.79 3.02
C PRO A 17 -9.35 -3.49 1.87
N ARG A 18 -8.78 -2.28 1.78
CA ARG A 18 -7.74 -1.96 0.78
C ARG A 18 -6.38 -2.49 1.21
N VAL A 19 -6.02 -2.31 2.48
CA VAL A 19 -4.80 -2.86 3.07
C VAL A 19 -4.84 -4.38 3.01
N ASN A 20 -5.96 -5.02 3.38
CA ASN A 20 -6.10 -6.47 3.31
C ASN A 20 -5.89 -7.02 1.89
N ARG A 21 -6.43 -6.35 0.86
CA ARG A 21 -6.20 -6.74 -0.54
C ARG A 21 -4.74 -6.57 -0.96
N ALA A 22 -4.09 -5.47 -0.55
CA ALA A 22 -2.68 -5.25 -0.83
C ALA A 22 -1.79 -6.32 -0.17
N CYS A 23 -2.01 -6.62 1.11
CA CYS A 23 -1.30 -7.68 1.82
C CYS A 23 -1.50 -9.05 1.16
N LYS A 24 -2.72 -9.35 0.69
CA LYS A 24 -2.99 -10.61 -0.03
C LYS A 24 -2.22 -10.68 -1.35
N ALA A 25 -2.19 -9.59 -2.13
CA ALA A 25 -1.43 -9.53 -3.37
C ALA A 25 0.08 -9.72 -3.12
N ILE A 26 0.63 -9.07 -2.10
CA ILE A 26 2.04 -9.24 -1.69
C ILE A 26 2.33 -10.69 -1.30
N SER A 27 1.43 -11.32 -0.54
CA SER A 27 1.55 -12.75 -0.18
C SER A 27 1.57 -13.66 -1.42
N MET A 28 0.76 -13.36 -2.44
CA MET A 28 0.77 -14.12 -3.70
C MET A 28 2.09 -13.96 -4.47
N ILE A 29 2.71 -12.77 -4.42
CA ILE A 29 4.05 -12.56 -4.98
C ILE A 29 5.08 -13.43 -4.26
N GLY A 30 4.98 -13.57 -2.94
CA GLY A 30 5.83 -14.47 -2.16
C GLY A 30 5.75 -15.94 -2.61
N HIS A 31 4.60 -16.39 -3.14
CA HIS A 31 4.47 -17.75 -3.68
C HIS A 31 5.32 -17.98 -4.94
N LEU A 32 5.76 -16.93 -5.64
CA LEU A 32 6.66 -17.05 -6.78
C LEU A 32 8.06 -17.53 -6.37
N ALA A 33 8.40 -17.47 -5.08
CA ALA A 33 9.64 -18.05 -4.57
C ALA A 33 9.62 -19.59 -4.52
N ALA A 34 8.48 -20.23 -4.83
CA ALA A 34 8.37 -21.68 -4.89
C ALA A 34 9.28 -22.28 -5.97
N SER A 35 9.72 -23.52 -5.76
CA SER A 35 10.65 -24.25 -6.64
C SER A 35 10.12 -24.53 -8.05
N SER A 36 8.86 -24.16 -8.34
CA SER A 36 8.25 -24.26 -9.67
C SER A 36 8.64 -23.13 -10.61
N TYR A 37 9.32 -22.08 -10.12
CA TYR A 37 9.70 -20.91 -10.90
C TYR A 37 11.21 -20.68 -10.86
N GLU A 38 11.75 -20.32 -12.02
CA GLU A 38 13.11 -19.79 -12.13
C GLU A 38 13.06 -18.26 -12.17
N TYR A 39 13.94 -17.63 -11.41
CA TYR A 39 14.07 -16.19 -11.36
C TYR A 39 15.51 -15.81 -11.06
N THR A 40 15.87 -14.61 -11.51
CA THR A 40 17.16 -13.99 -11.19
C THR A 40 16.99 -13.01 -10.04
N GLU A 41 18.08 -12.77 -9.31
CA GLU A 41 18.10 -11.75 -8.25
C GLU A 41 17.67 -10.38 -8.77
N LYS A 42 18.07 -10.02 -9.99
CA LYS A 42 17.67 -8.75 -10.64
C LYS A 42 16.16 -8.64 -10.87
N GLN A 43 15.50 -9.75 -11.23
CA GLN A 43 14.04 -9.76 -11.41
C GLN A 43 13.32 -9.60 -10.06
N VAL A 44 13.84 -10.24 -9.01
CA VAL A 44 13.31 -10.08 -7.65
C VAL A 44 13.50 -8.64 -7.16
N GLU A 45 14.69 -8.06 -7.34
CA GLU A 45 14.99 -6.69 -6.96
C GLU A 45 14.10 -5.68 -7.71
N ALA A 46 13.95 -5.83 -9.03
CA ALA A 46 13.08 -4.96 -9.83
C ALA A 46 11.60 -5.06 -9.38
N MET A 47 11.11 -6.27 -9.11
CA MET A 47 9.75 -6.51 -8.66
C MET A 47 9.46 -5.85 -7.30
N PHE A 48 10.34 -6.06 -6.32
CA PHE A 48 10.17 -5.44 -4.99
C PHE A 48 10.48 -3.94 -5.00
N GLY A 49 11.42 -3.49 -5.82
CA GLY A 49 11.76 -2.08 -6.01
C GLY A 49 10.56 -1.28 -6.51
N ALA A 50 9.87 -1.77 -7.55
CA ALA A 50 8.66 -1.12 -8.08
C ALA A 50 7.55 -1.00 -7.02
N MET A 51 7.32 -2.07 -6.23
CA MET A 51 6.34 -2.03 -5.14
C MET A 51 6.73 -1.03 -4.04
N GLN A 52 8.01 -1.00 -3.67
CA GLN A 52 8.50 -0.10 -2.63
C GLN A 52 8.41 1.36 -3.07
N GLU A 53 8.70 1.67 -4.35
CA GLU A 53 8.56 3.00 -4.92
C GLU A 53 7.10 3.49 -4.88
N GLU A 54 6.16 2.64 -5.27
CA GLU A 54 4.73 2.97 -5.21
C GLU A 54 4.26 3.18 -3.76
N LEU A 55 4.67 2.31 -2.83
CA LEU A 55 4.39 2.48 -1.40
C LEU A 55 4.94 3.80 -0.85
N ASN A 56 6.18 4.14 -1.20
CA ASN A 56 6.80 5.41 -0.80
C ASN A 56 6.04 6.60 -1.36
N THR A 57 5.67 6.55 -2.64
CA THR A 57 4.91 7.60 -3.33
C THR A 57 3.55 7.85 -2.67
N GLN A 58 2.80 6.79 -2.34
CA GLN A 58 1.51 6.95 -1.66
C GLN A 58 1.67 7.39 -0.21
N LYS A 59 2.67 6.87 0.53
CA LYS A 59 2.97 7.29 1.91
C LYS A 59 3.32 8.78 1.98
N ALA A 60 4.08 9.30 1.01
CA ALA A 60 4.43 10.72 0.94
C ALA A 60 3.21 11.65 0.86
N LYS A 61 2.07 11.18 0.31
CA LYS A 61 0.82 11.97 0.27
C LYS A 61 0.24 12.19 1.67
N PHE A 62 0.42 11.26 2.60
CA PHE A 62 -0.02 11.43 3.99
C PHE A 62 0.86 12.45 4.73
N THR A 63 2.16 12.49 4.46
CA THR A 63 3.10 13.45 5.06
C THR A 63 2.91 14.88 4.53
N LYS A 64 2.55 15.05 3.25
CA LYS A 64 2.26 16.40 2.69
C LYS A 64 0.99 17.03 3.25
N VAL A 65 0.06 16.23 3.78
CA VAL A 65 -1.18 16.75 4.40
C VAL A 65 -0.91 17.32 5.80
N THR A 66 0.07 16.77 6.54
CA THR A 66 0.45 17.29 7.86
C THR A 66 1.25 18.59 7.82
N ASP A 67 1.88 18.91 6.67
CA ASP A 67 2.71 20.12 6.49
C ASP A 67 1.91 21.34 6.01
N ARG A 68 0.58 21.21 5.84
CA ARG A 68 -0.33 22.38 5.83
C ARG A 68 -0.50 22.92 7.24
N LYS A 69 0.61 23.27 7.89
CA LYS A 69 0.60 24.10 9.10
C LYS A 69 0.17 25.49 8.66
N PHE A 70 -0.94 25.96 9.24
CA PHE A 70 -1.50 27.30 9.10
C PHE A 70 -0.41 28.36 8.89
N ARG A 71 -0.46 29.07 7.76
CA ARG A 71 0.21 30.36 7.60
C ARG A 71 -0.80 31.44 8.02
N PHE A 72 -0.39 32.28 8.98
CA PHE A 72 -1.07 33.53 9.31
C PHE A 72 -0.97 34.51 8.15
#